data_AF-A0A9X7S4K0-F1
#
_entry.id   AF-A0A9X7S4K0-F1
#
_cell.length_a   1.000
_cell.length_b   1.000
_cell.length_c   1.000
_cell.angle_alpha   90.00
_cell.angle_beta   90.00
_cell.angle_gamma   90.00
#
_symmetry.space_group_name_H-M   'P 1'
#
loop_
_entity.id
_entity.type
_entity.pdbx_description
1 polymer ?
#
loop_
_entity_poly.entity_id
_entity_poly.type
_entity_poly.pdbx_seq_one_letter_code
_entity_poly.pdbx_strand_id
1 'polypeptide(L)'
;MLKIKNEELVNVITFLEGFELQPKVSRVRTRLVKLIREKIDELYKDEVELLERFGKKDEEGNLIQDNGNFSLLPETAAEYHKEKAVLLDEDSVIDMAELHDKLPLLIGGLEDSEVTISGKEAETLELILGLLETEVKVV
;
A
#
# COMPACT_ATOMS: atom_id res chain seq x y z
N MET A 1 3.19 -15.23 3.63
CA MET A 1 2.86 -14.23 2.61
C MET A 1 2.08 -13.12 3.28
N LEU A 2 2.67 -11.92 3.35
CA LEU A 2 2.03 -10.77 3.98
C LEU A 2 0.91 -10.25 3.07
N LYS A 3 -0.27 -9.98 3.63
CA LYS A 3 -1.43 -9.51 2.87
C LYS A 3 -1.83 -8.13 3.33
N ILE A 4 -1.91 -7.16 2.42
CA ILE A 4 -2.27 -5.78 2.71
C ILE A 4 -3.37 -5.37 1.75
N LYS A 5 -4.46 -4.77 2.23
CA LYS A 5 -5.47 -4.20 1.34
C LYS A 5 -4.84 -3.13 0.45
N ASN A 6 -5.22 -3.10 -0.83
CA ASN A 6 -4.68 -2.14 -1.80
C ASN A 6 -4.86 -0.69 -1.33
N GLU A 7 -6.00 -0.36 -0.71
CA GLU A 7 -6.25 0.96 -0.13
C GLU A 7 -5.29 1.38 0.99
N GLU A 8 -4.67 0.42 1.67
CA GLU A 8 -3.77 0.68 2.80
C GLU A 8 -2.29 0.79 2.41
N LEU A 9 -1.91 0.34 1.22
CA LEU A 9 -0.49 0.30 0.80
C LEU A 9 0.21 1.66 0.94
N VAL A 10 -0.45 2.74 0.50
CA VAL A 10 0.10 4.10 0.55
C VAL A 10 0.20 4.62 2.00
N ASN A 11 -0.76 4.30 2.86
CA ASN A 11 -0.69 4.68 4.28
C ASN A 11 0.47 3.95 4.97
N VAL A 12 0.57 2.64 4.76
CA VAL A 12 1.59 1.78 5.37
C VAL A 12 2.99 2.23 4.96
N ILE A 13 3.24 2.43 3.66
CA ILE A 13 4.57 2.86 3.20
C ILE A 13 4.94 4.23 3.75
N THR A 14 4.00 5.18 3.74
CA THR A 14 4.24 6.55 4.22
C THR A 14 4.62 6.54 5.69
N PHE A 15 3.89 5.76 6.50
CA PHE A 15 4.22 5.59 7.92
C PHE A 15 5.61 4.97 8.10
N LEU A 16 5.89 3.84 7.44
CA LEU A 16 7.17 3.15 7.58
C LEU A 16 8.35 4.06 7.20
N GLU A 17 8.23 4.83 6.13
CA GLU A 17 9.29 5.74 5.66
C GLU A 17 9.52 6.93 6.61
N GLY A 18 8.46 7.43 7.24
CA GLY A 18 8.53 8.51 8.22
C GLY A 18 8.95 8.07 9.63
N PHE A 19 8.81 6.79 9.97
CA PHE A 19 9.07 6.30 11.32
C PHE A 19 10.58 6.19 11.61
N GLU A 20 11.03 6.89 12.66
CA GLU A 20 12.42 6.87 13.09
C GLU A 20 12.77 5.53 13.75
N LEU A 21 13.85 4.90 13.27
CA LEU A 21 14.28 3.58 13.74
C LEU A 21 15.81 3.53 13.89
N GLN A 22 16.26 2.75 14.87
CA GLN A 22 17.67 2.43 15.04
C GLN A 22 18.25 1.81 13.75
N PRO A 23 19.54 2.09 13.40
CA PRO A 23 20.10 1.73 12.09
C PRO A 23 19.92 0.27 11.68
N LYS A 24 19.97 -0.67 12.63
CA LYS A 24 19.78 -2.10 12.37
C LYS A 24 18.35 -2.42 11.93
N VAL A 25 17.36 -1.88 12.64
CA VAL A 25 15.92 -2.08 12.36
C VAL A 25 15.53 -1.35 11.08
N SER A 26 16.03 -0.12 10.91
CA SER A 26 15.85 0.74 9.73
C SER A 26 16.21 0.02 8.42
N ARG A 27 17.26 -0.81 8.41
CA ARG A 27 17.63 -1.65 7.25
C ARG A 27 16.59 -2.70 6.89
N VAL A 28 15.95 -3.32 7.88
CA VAL A 28 14.88 -4.31 7.67
C VAL A 28 13.64 -3.59 7.13
N ARG A 29 13.26 -2.47 7.76
CA ARG A 29 12.16 -1.62 7.29
C ARG A 29 12.36 -1.15 5.85
N THR A 30 13.57 -0.72 5.46
CA THR A 30 13.86 -0.32 4.07
C THR A 30 13.64 -1.46 3.07
N ARG A 31 13.90 -2.71 3.44
CA ARG A 31 13.64 -3.86 2.55
C ARG A 31 12.15 -4.13 2.42
N LEU A 32 11.40 -4.08 3.54
CA LEU A 32 9.93 -4.21 3.51
C LEU A 32 9.30 -3.11 2.65
N VAL A 33 9.73 -1.86 2.83
CA VAL A 33 9.29 -0.71 2.02
C VAL A 33 9.49 -0.95 0.53
N LYS A 34 10.61 -1.54 0.11
CA LYS A 34 10.84 -1.85 -1.32
C LYS A 34 9.82 -2.83 -1.87
N LEU A 35 9.50 -3.88 -1.13
CA LEU A 35 8.50 -4.87 -1.53
C LEU A 35 7.09 -4.25 -1.61
N ILE A 36 6.76 -3.34 -0.69
CA ILE A 36 5.49 -2.60 -0.72
C ILE A 36 5.45 -1.65 -1.92
N ARG A 37 6.56 -0.99 -2.27
CA ARG A 37 6.63 -0.12 -3.47
C ARG A 37 6.32 -0.89 -4.75
N GLU A 38 6.82 -2.12 -4.87
CA GLU A 38 6.50 -2.97 -6.03
C GLU A 38 4.98 -3.22 -6.14
N LYS A 39 4.28 -3.42 -5.02
CA LYS A 39 2.82 -3.57 -5.01
C LYS A 39 2.07 -2.29 -5.30
N ILE A 40 2.59 -1.14 -4.87
CA ILE A 40 2.04 0.16 -5.24
C ILE A 40 2.19 0.39 -6.76
N ASP A 41 3.32 0.04 -7.34
CA ASP A 41 3.55 0.15 -8.79
C ASP A 41 2.63 -0.79 -9.59
N GLU A 42 2.32 -1.98 -9.06
CA GLU A 42 1.30 -2.88 -9.61
C GLU A 42 -0.10 -2.24 -9.54
N LEU A 43 -0.52 -1.78 -8.35
CA LEU A 43 -1.81 -1.11 -8.16
C LEU A 43 -1.99 0.10 -9.09
N TYR A 44 -0.95 0.92 -9.27
CA TYR A 44 -1.03 2.05 -10.19
C TYR A 44 -1.23 1.64 -11.64
N LYS A 45 -0.67 0.50 -12.07
CA LYS A 45 -0.94 -0.02 -13.41
C LYS A 45 -2.40 -0.46 -13.52
N ASP A 46 -2.92 -1.17 -12.53
CA ASP A 46 -4.31 -1.62 -12.51
C ASP A 46 -5.29 -0.42 -12.51
N GLU A 47 -4.99 0.64 -11.75
CA GLU A 47 -5.77 1.88 -11.77
C GLU A 47 -5.73 2.57 -13.14
N VAL A 48 -4.58 2.59 -13.81
CA VAL A 48 -4.45 3.13 -15.17
C VAL A 48 -5.23 2.28 -16.17
N GLU A 49 -5.14 0.94 -16.11
CA GLU A 49 -5.92 0.05 -16.97
C GLU A 49 -7.43 0.25 -16.79
N LEU A 50 -7.87 0.48 -15.55
CA LEU A 50 -9.26 0.81 -15.26
C LEU A 50 -9.66 2.15 -15.88
N LEU A 51 -8.81 3.17 -15.79
CA LEU A 51 -9.03 4.46 -16.42
C LEU A 51 -9.02 4.37 -17.94
N GLU A 52 -8.17 3.55 -18.55
CA GLU A 52 -8.14 3.32 -20.00
C GLU A 52 -9.45 2.74 -20.54
N ARG A 53 -10.18 1.97 -19.71
CA ARG A 53 -11.48 1.38 -20.04
C ARG A 53 -12.65 2.35 -19.87
N PHE A 54 -12.62 3.21 -18.85
CA PHE A 54 -13.77 4.01 -18.43
C PHE A 54 -13.59 5.52 -18.56
N GLY A 55 -12.37 5.97 -18.83
CA GLY A 55 -12.00 7.37 -18.96
C GLY A 55 -12.38 7.94 -20.33
N LYS A 56 -12.66 9.24 -20.36
CA LYS A 56 -12.78 10.00 -21.60
C LYS A 56 -11.40 10.15 -22.23
N LYS A 57 -11.35 9.96 -23.54
CA LYS A 57 -10.15 10.13 -24.34
C LYS A 57 -10.29 11.33 -25.28
N ASP A 58 -9.17 12.00 -25.53
CA ASP A 58 -9.08 13.05 -26.55
C ASP A 58 -9.01 12.44 -27.96
N GLU A 59 -8.86 13.30 -28.97
CA GLU A 59 -8.77 12.89 -30.38
C GLU A 59 -7.51 12.05 -30.69
N GLU A 60 -6.48 12.13 -29.83
CA GLU A 60 -5.24 11.36 -29.96
C GLU A 60 -5.30 10.03 -29.18
N GLY A 61 -6.39 9.79 -28.45
CA GLY A 61 -6.60 8.59 -27.65
C GLY A 61 -6.03 8.64 -26.24
N ASN A 62 -5.57 9.81 -25.77
CA ASN A 62 -5.04 9.99 -24.42
C ASN A 62 -6.16 10.31 -23.44
N LEU A 63 -6.02 9.87 -22.19
CA LEU A 63 -6.97 10.16 -21.13
C LEU A 63 -7.03 11.67 -20.81
N ILE A 64 -8.26 12.22 -20.78
CA ILE A 64 -8.51 13.63 -20.46
C ILE A 64 -8.48 13.81 -18.94
N GLN A 65 -7.71 14.78 -18.47
CA GLN A 65 -7.69 15.22 -17.08
C GLN A 65 -8.36 16.59 -16.90
N ASP A 66 -9.11 16.74 -15.81
CA ASP A 66 -9.66 18.00 -15.33
C ASP A 66 -9.25 18.20 -13.86
N ASN A 67 -8.53 19.29 -13.58
CA ASN A 67 -8.02 19.63 -12.24
C ASN A 67 -7.28 18.48 -11.52
N GLY A 68 -6.50 17.70 -12.26
CA GLY A 68 -5.73 16.57 -11.74
C GLY A 68 -6.52 15.27 -11.55
N ASN A 69 -7.82 15.25 -11.89
CA ASN A 69 -8.63 14.05 -11.92
C ASN A 69 -8.92 13.63 -13.35
N PHE A 70 -8.94 12.32 -13.61
CA PHE A 70 -9.34 11.81 -14.92
C PHE A 70 -10.85 11.97 -15.14
N SER A 71 -11.22 12.48 -16.30
CA SER A 71 -12.62 12.56 -16.71
C SER A 71 -13.14 11.18 -17.09
N LEU A 72 -14.30 10.80 -16.57
CA LEU A 72 -14.95 9.51 -16.86
C LEU A 72 -16.06 9.65 -17.90
N LEU A 73 -16.30 8.60 -18.67
CA LEU A 73 -17.49 8.47 -19.51
C LEU A 73 -18.75 8.46 -18.62
N PRO A 74 -19.70 9.40 -18.79
CA PRO A 74 -20.86 9.51 -17.89
C PRO A 74 -21.70 8.22 -17.80
N GLU A 75 -21.81 7.49 -18.91
CA GLU A 75 -22.56 6.24 -19.02
C GLU A 75 -21.97 5.08 -18.21
N THR A 76 -20.65 5.07 -17.97
CA THR A 76 -19.95 3.99 -17.27
C THR A 76 -19.31 4.43 -15.95
N ALA A 77 -19.48 5.69 -15.54
CA ALA A 77 -18.88 6.21 -14.31
C ALA A 77 -19.27 5.40 -13.06
N ALA A 78 -20.52 4.93 -12.98
CA ALA A 78 -20.97 4.09 -11.87
C ALA A 78 -20.26 2.73 -11.82
N GLU A 79 -20.01 2.13 -13.00
CA GLU A 79 -19.29 0.86 -13.11
C GLU A 79 -17.82 1.03 -12.74
N TYR A 80 -17.18 2.11 -13.21
CA TYR A 80 -15.83 2.48 -12.80
C TYR A 80 -15.69 2.56 -11.28
N HIS A 81 -16.59 3.27 -10.60
CA HIS A 81 -16.51 3.41 -9.14
C HIS A 81 -16.69 2.06 -8.42
N LYS A 82 -17.53 1.17 -8.95
CA LYS A 82 -17.70 -0.18 -8.41
C LYS A 82 -16.43 -1.01 -8.60
N GLU A 83 -15.86 -1.04 -9.80
CA GLU A 83 -14.63 -1.79 -10.08
C GLU A 83 -13.44 -1.23 -9.28
N LYS A 84 -13.33 0.10 -9.17
CA LYS A 84 -12.31 0.75 -8.34
C LYS A 84 -12.45 0.37 -6.86
N ALA A 85 -13.66 0.34 -6.34
CA ALA A 85 -13.89 -0.08 -4.95
C ALA A 85 -13.49 -1.54 -4.73
N VAL A 86 -13.76 -2.43 -5.69
CA VAL A 86 -13.31 -3.83 -5.62
C VAL A 86 -11.78 -3.89 -5.66
N LEU A 87 -11.14 -3.21 -6.61
CA LEU A 87 -9.68 -3.16 -6.73
C LEU A 87 -9.01 -2.68 -5.43
N LEU A 88 -9.56 -1.66 -4.78
CA LEU A 88 -9.03 -1.12 -3.53
C LEU A 88 -9.25 -2.06 -2.32
N ASP A 89 -10.32 -2.86 -2.34
CA ASP A 89 -10.60 -3.89 -1.33
C ASP A 89 -9.83 -5.21 -1.57
N GLU A 90 -9.13 -5.37 -2.68
CA GLU A 90 -8.32 -6.58 -2.91
C GLU A 90 -7.06 -6.62 -2.01
N ASP A 91 -6.63 -7.83 -1.67
CA ASP A 91 -5.38 -8.06 -0.93
C ASP A 91 -4.18 -8.08 -1.89
N SER A 92 -3.27 -7.13 -1.73
CA SER A 92 -1.91 -7.23 -2.23
C SER A 92 -1.12 -8.26 -1.43
N VAL A 93 -0.53 -9.24 -2.12
CA VAL A 93 0.23 -10.34 -1.50
C VAL A 93 1.72 -10.14 -1.70
N ILE A 94 2.46 -9.98 -0.61
CA ILE A 94 3.91 -9.73 -0.59
C ILE A 94 4.64 -10.99 -0.12
N ASP A 95 5.65 -11.40 -0.90
CA ASP A 95 6.56 -12.47 -0.53
C ASP A 95 7.59 -11.98 0.49
N MET A 96 7.56 -12.59 1.68
CA MET A 96 8.40 -12.23 2.81
C MET A 96 9.56 -13.19 3.03
N ALA A 97 9.81 -14.13 2.12
CA ALA A 97 10.81 -15.19 2.30
C ALA A 97 12.19 -14.67 2.75
N GLU A 98 12.68 -13.57 2.17
CA GLU A 98 14.01 -13.01 2.51
C GLU A 98 14.05 -12.15 3.79
N LEU A 99 12.88 -11.77 4.31
CA LEU A 99 12.73 -10.96 5.51
C LEU A 99 12.19 -11.74 6.71
N HIS A 100 11.67 -12.95 6.50
CA HIS A 100 10.94 -13.71 7.52
C HIS A 100 11.72 -13.84 8.85
N ASP A 101 12.99 -14.22 8.77
CA ASP A 101 13.91 -14.35 9.92
C ASP A 101 14.21 -13.02 10.64
N LYS A 102 13.90 -11.90 9.99
CA LYS A 102 14.14 -10.53 10.47
C LYS A 102 12.87 -9.82 10.92
N LEU A 103 11.69 -10.42 10.73
CA LEU A 103 10.43 -9.80 11.16
C LEU A 103 10.36 -9.56 12.67
N PRO A 104 10.79 -10.49 13.55
CA PRO A 104 10.80 -10.21 14.99
C PRO A 104 11.66 -9.00 15.38
N LEU A 105 12.75 -8.75 14.65
CA LEU A 105 13.59 -7.57 14.87
C LEU A 105 12.87 -6.28 14.44
N LEU A 106 12.09 -6.32 13.37
CA LEU A 106 11.31 -5.17 12.93
C LEU A 106 10.15 -4.88 13.90
N ILE A 107 9.40 -5.92 14.29
CA ILE A 107 8.30 -5.82 15.26
C ILE A 107 8.81 -5.21 16.56
N GLY A 108 9.83 -5.80 17.19
CA GLY A 108 10.38 -5.26 18.44
C GLY A 108 10.92 -3.84 18.28
N GLY A 109 11.53 -3.51 17.14
CA GLY A 109 12.00 -2.14 16.89
C GLY A 109 10.90 -1.09 16.70
N LEU A 110 9.69 -1.51 16.31
CA LEU A 110 8.50 -0.66 16.23
C LEU A 110 7.83 -0.52 17.61
N GLU A 111 7.71 -1.62 18.35
CA GLU A 111 7.10 -1.66 19.69
C GLU A 111 7.95 -0.96 20.76
N ASP A 112 9.27 -1.16 20.74
CA ASP A 112 10.20 -0.59 21.71
C ASP A 112 10.57 0.87 21.40
N SER A 113 9.98 1.44 20.34
CA SER A 113 10.26 2.81 19.93
C SER A 113 9.75 3.83 20.95
N GLU A 114 10.56 4.83 21.26
CA GLU A 114 10.16 5.97 22.11
C GLU A 114 9.39 7.05 21.32
N VAL A 115 9.20 6.86 20.01
CA VAL A 115 8.44 7.80 19.16
C VAL A 115 6.99 7.85 19.62
N THR A 116 6.53 9.05 19.98
CA THR A 116 5.12 9.26 20.32
C THR A 116 4.30 9.43 19.05
N ILE A 117 3.28 8.60 18.88
CA ILE A 117 2.32 8.64 17.77
C ILE A 117 0.90 8.81 18.29
N SER A 118 0.01 9.35 17.46
CA SER A 118 -1.40 9.51 17.82
C SER A 118 -2.31 9.53 16.58
N GLY A 119 -3.62 9.35 16.78
CA GLY A 119 -4.59 9.36 15.69
C GLY A 119 -4.25 8.33 14.61
N LYS A 120 -4.27 8.77 13.34
CA LYS A 120 -4.05 7.90 12.18
C LYS A 120 -2.69 7.19 12.20
N GLU A 121 -1.65 7.81 12.73
CA GLU A 121 -0.33 7.17 12.85
C GLU A 121 -0.37 5.98 13.83
N ALA A 122 -1.10 6.11 14.93
CA ALA A 122 -1.29 5.01 15.88
C ALA A 122 -2.11 3.85 15.28
N GLU A 123 -3.16 4.16 14.54
CA GLU A 123 -3.97 3.16 13.82
C GLU A 123 -3.13 2.43 12.75
N THR A 124 -2.27 3.17 12.04
CA THR A 124 -1.39 2.60 11.02
C THR A 124 -0.32 1.71 11.64
N LEU A 125 0.25 2.10 12.79
CA LEU A 125 1.19 1.24 13.52
C LEU A 125 0.53 -0.08 13.92
N GLU A 126 -0.67 -0.02 14.51
CA GLU A 126 -1.40 -1.21 14.95
C GLU A 126 -1.68 -2.16 13.78
N LEU A 127 -2.12 -1.61 12.64
CA LEU A 127 -2.29 -2.38 11.40
C LEU A 127 -0.98 -3.08 11.00
N ILE A 128 0.13 -2.35 10.95
CA ILE A 128 1.43 -2.90 10.56
C ILE A 128 1.87 -4.01 11.51
N LEU A 129 1.79 -3.80 12.83
CA LEU A 129 2.16 -4.80 13.82
C LEU A 129 1.30 -6.06 13.66
N GLY A 130 -0.02 -5.92 13.55
CA GLY A 130 -0.93 -7.05 13.35
C GLY A 130 -0.62 -7.85 12.08
N LEU A 131 -0.29 -7.16 10.98
CA LEU A 131 0.11 -7.79 9.72
C LEU A 131 1.43 -8.57 9.87
N LEU A 132 2.46 -7.97 10.45
CA LEU A 132 3.78 -8.58 10.62
C LEU A 132 3.73 -9.76 11.59
N GLU A 133 3.01 -9.64 12.70
CA GLU A 133 2.82 -10.73 13.66
C GLU A 133 2.07 -11.92 13.06
N THR A 134 1.04 -11.64 12.25
CA THR A 134 0.30 -12.69 11.55
C THR A 134 1.23 -13.46 10.62
N GLU A 135 2.09 -12.76 9.88
CA GLU A 135 3.07 -13.40 9.01
C GLU A 135 4.05 -14.30 9.78
N VAL A 136 4.52 -13.87 10.95
CA VAL A 136 5.41 -14.68 11.80
C VAL A 136 4.72 -15.94 12.34
N LYS A 137 3.42 -15.87 12.66
CA LYS A 137 2.64 -16.98 13.24
C LYS A 137 2.26 -18.08 12.22
N VAL A 138 2.36 -17.79 10.91
CA VAL A 138 1.94 -18.69 9.83
C VAL A 138 3.02 -19.71 9.43
N VAL A 139 4.19 -19.69 10.07
CA VAL A 139 5.32 -20.63 9.84
C VAL A 139 5.39 -21.73 10.89
#